data_AF-A0A7X9E7T9-F1
#
_entry.id   AF-A0A7X9E7T9-F1
#
_cell.length_a   1.000
_cell.length_b   1.000
_cell.length_c   1.000
_cell.angle_alpha   90.00
_cell.angle_beta   90.00
_cell.angle_gamma   90.00
#
_symmetry.space_group_name_H-M   'P 1'
#
loop_
_entity.id
_entity.type
_entity.pdbx_description
1 polymer ?
#
loop_
_entity_poly.entity_id
_entity_poly.type
_entity_poly.pdbx_seq_one_letter_code
_entity_poly.pdbx_strand_id
1 'polypeptide(L)'
;NPEKVSKFSVNEAAGICLYQQGGYFPDETIVKLIYNDAELEVVSKVSSTLQTYIEETMANWILGIVPLDDNSWNNFINTIKDTGAYDLLKVAQDAYDRSIK
;
A
#
# COMPACT_ATOMS: atom_id res chain seq x y z
N ASN A 1 11.18 19.57 -9.22
CA ASN A 1 11.14 20.97 -8.75
C ASN A 1 11.22 20.94 -7.22
N PRO A 2 12.35 21.34 -6.62
CA PRO A 2 12.55 21.31 -5.16
C PRO A 2 11.46 22.06 -4.37
N GLU A 3 10.79 23.04 -4.99
CA GLU A 3 9.76 23.87 -4.37
C GLU A 3 8.36 23.22 -4.31
N LYS A 4 8.18 22.05 -4.93
CA LYS A 4 6.89 21.31 -4.94
C LYS A 4 6.85 20.13 -3.96
N VAL A 5 7.91 19.93 -3.18
CA VAL A 5 7.98 18.81 -2.23
C VAL A 5 7.17 19.19 -0.98
N SER A 6 6.20 18.36 -0.61
CA SER A 6 5.36 18.61 0.56
C SER A 6 6.18 18.61 1.85
N LYS A 7 5.74 19.34 2.88
CA LYS A 7 6.35 19.27 4.22
C LYS A 7 6.34 17.84 4.78
N PHE A 8 5.33 17.04 4.43
CA PHE A 8 5.26 15.63 4.80
C PHE A 8 6.47 14.87 4.25
N SER A 9 6.76 14.98 2.95
CA SER A 9 7.87 14.29 2.29
C SER A 9 9.24 14.71 2.84
N VAL A 10 9.40 15.99 3.19
CA VAL A 10 10.63 16.48 3.84
C VAL A 10 10.80 15.87 5.23
N ASN A 11 9.73 15.82 6.02
CA ASN A 11 9.77 15.27 7.38
C ASN A 11 9.98 13.75 7.37
N GLU A 12 9.36 13.04 6.42
CA GLU A 12 9.57 11.60 6.21
C GLU A 12 11.04 11.29 5.91
N ALA A 13 11.62 11.99 4.94
CA ALA A 13 13.03 11.83 4.58
C ALA A 13 13.97 12.14 5.77
N ALA A 14 13.68 13.21 6.52
CA ALA A 14 14.44 13.54 7.72
C ALA A 14 14.33 12.45 8.80
N GLY A 15 13.14 11.88 9.00
CA GLY A 15 12.90 10.77 9.92
C GLY A 15 13.68 9.50 9.54
N ILE A 16 13.67 9.14 8.26
CA ILE A 16 14.45 7.98 7.74
C ILE A 16 15.95 8.20 7.98
N CYS A 17 16.47 9.38 7.68
CA CYS A 17 17.88 9.73 7.94
C CYS A 17 18.24 9.61 9.42
N LEU A 18 17.39 10.07 10.33
CA LEU A 18 17.62 9.95 11.78
C LEU A 18 17.62 8.49 12.25
N TYR A 19 16.73 7.66 11.72
CA TYR A 19 16.70 6.21 12.00
C TYR A 19 17.98 5.51 11.54
N GLN A 20 18.50 5.90 10.38
CA GLN A 20 19.73 5.36 9.83
C GLN A 20 20.96 5.79 10.65
N GLN A 21 21.04 7.07 11.00
CA GLN A 21 22.15 7.62 11.81
C GLN A 21 22.17 7.04 13.22
N GLY A 22 20.99 6.80 13.81
CA GLY A 22 20.86 6.21 15.14
C GLY A 22 21.09 4.70 15.22
N GLY A 23 21.24 4.01 14.08
CA GLY A 23 21.39 2.56 14.04
C GLY A 23 20.13 1.81 14.49
N TYR A 24 18.95 2.39 14.31
CA TYR A 24 17.68 1.79 14.71
C TYR A 24 17.06 0.85 13.66
N PHE A 25 17.74 0.65 12.52
CA PHE A 25 17.33 -0.35 11.55
C PHE A 25 17.61 -1.76 12.10
N PRO A 26 16.66 -2.69 11.96
CA PRO A 26 16.93 -4.10 12.23
C PRO A 26 18.07 -4.62 11.34
N ASP A 27 18.83 -5.59 11.85
CA ASP A 27 19.95 -6.19 11.12
C ASP A 27 19.51 -6.81 9.78
N GLU A 28 18.28 -7.31 9.71
CA GLU A 28 17.65 -7.83 8.49
C GLU A 28 16.44 -6.98 8.12
N THR A 29 16.50 -6.32 6.96
CA THR A 29 15.40 -5.50 6.44
C THR A 29 15.14 -5.84 4.97
N ILE A 30 13.91 -6.21 4.63
CA ILE A 30 13.49 -6.38 3.24
C ILE A 30 13.09 -5.01 2.69
N VAL A 31 13.97 -4.42 1.89
CA VAL A 31 13.77 -3.07 1.31
C VAL A 31 12.74 -3.08 0.17
N LYS A 32 12.63 -4.21 -0.55
CA LYS A 32 11.71 -4.36 -1.69
C LYS A 32 11.34 -5.83 -1.89
N LEU A 33 10.07 -6.11 -2.17
CA LEU A 33 9.61 -7.42 -2.61
C LEU A 33 9.98 -7.66 -4.08
N ILE A 34 10.58 -8.81 -4.36
CA ILE A 34 10.94 -9.24 -5.71
C ILE A 34 9.90 -10.25 -6.21
N TYR A 35 9.09 -9.81 -7.16
CA TYR A 35 8.07 -10.62 -7.83
C TYR A 35 8.67 -11.37 -9.03
N ASN A 36 8.17 -12.58 -9.27
CA ASN A 36 8.38 -13.26 -10.55
C ASN A 36 7.38 -12.74 -11.62
N ASP A 37 7.51 -13.22 -12.86
CA ASP A 37 6.69 -12.73 -13.98
C ASP A 37 5.17 -12.93 -13.77
N ALA A 38 4.77 -14.09 -13.26
CA ALA A 38 3.35 -14.40 -13.02
C ALA A 38 2.76 -13.55 -11.89
N GLU A 39 3.55 -13.34 -10.83
CA GLU A 39 3.19 -12.47 -9.72
C GLU A 39 3.10 -11.00 -10.13
N LEU A 40 4.04 -10.54 -10.95
CA LEU A 40 4.05 -9.18 -11.46
C LEU A 40 2.81 -8.89 -12.33
N GLU A 41 2.31 -9.88 -13.07
CA GLU A 41 1.07 -9.75 -13.82
C GLU A 41 -0.13 -9.51 -12.90
N VAL A 42 -0.25 -10.28 -11.81
CA VAL A 42 -1.31 -10.11 -10.80
C VAL A 42 -1.21 -8.73 -10.16
N VAL A 43 -0.02 -8.33 -9.72
CA VAL A 43 0.23 -7.01 -9.12
C VAL A 43 -0.18 -5.90 -10.09
N SER A 44 0.30 -5.95 -11.33
CA SER A 44 0.07 -4.89 -12.32
C SER A 44 -1.41 -4.76 -12.70
N LYS A 45 -2.13 -5.89 -12.77
CA LYS A 45 -3.55 -5.92 -13.13
C LYS A 45 -4.46 -5.40 -12.03
N VAL A 46 -4.14 -5.71 -10.77
CA VAL A 46 -5.05 -5.50 -9.63
C VAL A 46 -4.77 -4.18 -8.91
N SER A 47 -3.50 -3.77 -8.80
CA SER A 47 -3.11 -2.65 -7.93
C SER A 47 -3.69 -1.31 -8.35
N SER A 48 -3.72 -0.99 -9.65
CA SER A 48 -4.23 0.31 -10.12
C SER A 48 -5.73 0.44 -9.89
N THR A 49 -6.51 -0.58 -10.23
CA THR A 49 -7.96 -0.61 -10.02
C THR A 49 -8.32 -0.52 -8.54
N LEU A 50 -7.63 -1.28 -7.68
CA LEU A 50 -7.82 -1.20 -6.23
C LEU A 50 -7.51 0.20 -5.70
N GLN A 51 -6.36 0.77 -6.10
CA GLN A 51 -5.95 2.08 -5.62
C GLN A 51 -6.98 3.15 -5.97
N THR A 52 -7.44 3.20 -7.23
CA THR A 52 -8.47 4.15 -7.65
C THR A 52 -9.74 4.01 -6.82
N TYR A 53 -10.24 2.78 -6.64
CA TYR A 53 -11.45 2.54 -5.86
C TYR A 53 -11.31 2.96 -4.39
N ILE A 54 -10.16 2.68 -3.77
CA ILE A 54 -9.85 3.07 -2.39
C ILE A 54 -9.84 4.60 -2.25
N GLU A 55 -9.13 5.29 -3.14
CA GLU A 55 -9.00 6.74 -3.10
C GLU A 55 -10.36 7.44 -3.28
N GLU A 56 -11.18 6.98 -4.23
CA GLU A 56 -12.53 7.50 -4.47
C GLU A 56 -13.46 7.25 -3.28
N THR A 57 -13.44 6.03 -2.72
CA THR A 57 -14.28 5.68 -1.57
C THR A 57 -13.90 6.49 -0.34
N MET A 58 -12.59 6.65 -0.08
CA MET A 58 -12.08 7.49 1.01
C MET A 58 -12.51 8.95 0.83
N ALA A 59 -12.41 9.50 -0.38
CA ALA A 59 -12.85 10.86 -0.66
C ALA A 59 -14.35 11.04 -0.37
N ASN A 60 -15.19 10.07 -0.78
CA ASN A 60 -16.63 10.09 -0.53
C ASN A 60 -16.96 10.05 0.97
N TRP A 61 -16.23 9.27 1.77
CA TRP A 61 -16.40 9.25 3.23
C TRP A 61 -15.98 10.59 3.87
N ILE A 62 -14.83 11.15 3.47
CA ILE A 62 -14.33 12.42 4.01
C ILE A 62 -15.29 13.57 3.70
N LEU A 63 -15.84 13.61 2.49
CA LEU A 63 -16.79 14.63 2.04
C LEU A 63 -18.21 14.40 2.59
N GLY A 64 -18.47 13.25 3.22
CA GLY A 64 -19.80 12.88 3.72
C GLY A 64 -20.83 12.57 2.62
N ILE A 65 -20.37 12.30 1.39
CA ILE A 65 -21.22 11.88 0.27
C ILE A 65 -21.79 10.48 0.55
N VAL A 66 -20.96 9.62 1.12
CA VAL A 66 -21.34 8.30 1.63
C VAL A 66 -21.09 8.30 3.14
N PRO A 67 -22.06 7.90 3.98
CA PRO A 67 -21.80 7.76 5.41
C PRO A 67 -20.80 6.63 5.64
N LEU A 68 -19.84 6.83 6.53
CA LEU A 68 -18.97 5.77 7.01
C LEU A 68 -19.70 4.99 8.12
N ASP A 69 -20.34 3.90 7.74
CA ASP A 69 -21.08 3.00 8.63
C ASP A 69 -20.80 1.54 8.27
N ASP A 70 -21.35 0.60 9.03
CA ASP A 70 -21.12 -0.84 8.82
C ASP A 70 -21.53 -1.30 7.40
N ASN A 71 -22.56 -0.70 6.81
CA ASN A 71 -23.03 -1.10 5.48
C ASN A 71 -22.06 -0.64 4.39
N SER A 72 -21.67 0.63 4.41
CA SER A 72 -20.73 1.18 3.42
C SER A 72 -19.34 0.56 3.59
N TRP A 73 -18.93 0.27 4.82
CA TRP A 73 -17.70 -0.45 5.12
C TRP A 73 -17.72 -1.88 4.60
N ASN A 74 -18.76 -2.66 4.88
CA ASN A 74 -18.86 -4.04 4.40
C ASN A 74 -18.91 -4.11 2.87
N ASN A 75 -19.60 -3.16 2.21
CA ASN A 75 -19.59 -3.07 0.75
C ASN A 75 -18.19 -2.76 0.19
N PHE A 76 -17.46 -1.86 0.83
CA PHE A 76 -16.06 -1.57 0.49
C PHE A 76 -15.19 -2.83 0.58
N ILE A 77 -15.27 -3.56 1.71
CA ILE A 77 -14.51 -4.79 1.93
C ILE A 77 -14.85 -5.87 0.88
N ASN A 78 -16.13 -6.04 0.55
CA ASN A 78 -16.54 -6.99 -0.49
C ASN A 78 -16.01 -6.57 -1.87
N THR A 79 -16.07 -5.28 -2.20
CA THR A 79 -15.61 -4.78 -3.50
C THR A 79 -14.10 -4.95 -3.68
N ILE A 80 -13.28 -4.63 -2.66
CA ILE A 80 -11.83 -4.86 -2.75
C ILE A 80 -11.49 -6.35 -2.85
N LYS A 81 -12.28 -7.20 -2.19
CA LYS A 81 -12.11 -8.66 -2.27
C LYS A 81 -12.42 -9.16 -3.68
N ASP A 82 -13.54 -8.75 -4.26
CA ASP A 82 -13.96 -9.14 -5.61
C ASP A 82 -13.02 -8.61 -6.70
N THR A 83 -12.36 -7.47 -6.44
CA THR A 83 -11.33 -6.90 -7.33
C THR A 83 -10.02 -7.70 -7.33
N GLY A 84 -9.80 -8.56 -6.34
CA GLY A 84 -8.61 -9.42 -6.25
C GLY A 84 -7.60 -9.03 -5.17
N ALA A 85 -7.99 -8.25 -4.15
CA ALA A 85 -7.08 -7.85 -3.06
C ALA A 85 -6.43 -9.04 -2.33
N TYR A 86 -7.13 -10.18 -2.23
CA TYR A 86 -6.56 -11.38 -1.62
C TYR A 86 -5.52 -12.08 -2.51
N ASP A 87 -5.69 -12.05 -3.83
CA ASP A 87 -4.68 -12.57 -4.75
C ASP A 87 -3.42 -11.71 -4.69
N LEU A 88 -3.60 -10.38 -4.64
CA LEU A 88 -2.50 -9.44 -4.46
C LEU A 88 -1.76 -9.67 -3.13
N LEU A 89 -2.50 -9.83 -2.03
CA LEU A 89 -1.92 -10.10 -0.70
C LEU A 89 -1.16 -11.42 -0.68
N LYS A 90 -1.71 -12.47 -1.32
CA LYS A 90 -1.07 -13.78 -1.42
C LYS A 90 0.26 -13.69 -2.17
N VAL A 91 0.28 -13.02 -3.32
CA VAL A 91 1.49 -12.81 -4.12
C VAL A 91 2.53 -12.00 -3.34
N ALA A 92 2.12 -10.96 -2.61
CA ALA A 92 2.99 -10.19 -1.74
C ALA A 92 3.60 -11.05 -0.62
N GLN A 93 2.79 -11.91 0.01
CA GLN A 93 3.26 -12.83 1.05
C GLN A 93 4.24 -13.87 0.48
N ASP A 94 3.92 -14.49 -0.66
CA ASP A 94 4.78 -15.48 -1.29
C ASP A 94 6.15 -14.88 -1.69
N ALA A 95 6.18 -13.61 -2.12
CA ALA A 95 7.42 -12.87 -2.40
C ALA A 95 8.20 -12.51 -1.14
N TYR A 96 7.50 -12.15 -0.06
CA TYR A 96 8.09 -11.86 1.23
C TYR A 96 8.75 -13.10 1.84
N ASP A 97 8.04 -14.23 1.86
CA ASP A 97 8.53 -15.50 2.42
C ASP A 97 9.80 -16.01 1.70
N ARG A 98 9.93 -15.72 0.39
CA ARG A 98 11.16 -16.01 -0.36
C ARG A 98 12.32 -15.10 0.02
N SER A 99 12.03 -13.88 0.44
CA SER A 99 13.04 -12.86 0.75
C SER A 99 13.63 -13.03 2.16
N ILE A 100 12.99 -13.84 3.02
CA ILE A 100 13.47 -14.23 4.36
C ILE A 100 14.34 -15.50 4.33
N LYS A 101 14.33 -16.26 3.23
CA LYS A 101 15.17 -17.45 3.05
C LYS A 101 16.54 -17.09 2.52
#